data_AF-A0A8M1MLW5-F1
#
_entry.id   AF-A0A8M1MLW5-F1
#
_cell.length_a   1.000
_cell.length_b   1.000
_cell.length_c   1.000
_cell.angle_alpha   90.00
_cell.angle_beta   90.00
_cell.angle_gamma   90.00
#
_symmetry.space_group_name_H-M   'P 1'
#
loop_
_entity.id
_entity.type
_entity.pdbx_description
1 polymer ?
#
loop_
_entity_poly.entity_id
_entity_poly.type
_entity_poly.pdbx_seq_one_letter_code
_entity_poly.pdbx_strand_id
1 'polypeptide(L)'
;MGGREGPRWGRGCCAPSPTLLLGLLMSATPLGLLGEETRQLFEFDSTNTSQASAKPPGNPYPPYSLAEFSWNNITDSLDPATLSATFRGHPIHDPAGAFANGSLAFRVQAYPSSGRPAQAPRLLHSADTCQLEVALVGACPRGNRSMFGLEVVTLGQGPDCPSVQKQHSIDDEYAPAVFQLDQLLWGSLPSGFMQWRPVAFSQRQRGRDSALPCQASPLYLTLEYPLPQSPIVRGFFGSQTNFCAFNLTFGVPTGPGYWDEHYLSWSMLLGVGTPPVDSLSPLILGIMAVALGAPGLMLLAGGVVLLLGQKQCSEYQPIN
;
A
#
# COMPACT_ATOMS: atom_id res chain seq x y z
N MET A 1 15.78 -59.77 14.01
CA MET A 1 15.26 -58.77 14.97
C MET A 1 16.29 -57.65 15.04
N GLY A 2 16.20 -56.51 14.36
CA GLY A 2 15.02 -55.78 13.89
C GLY A 2 14.58 -54.76 14.95
N GLY A 3 15.41 -53.75 15.25
CA GLY A 3 15.11 -52.69 16.23
C GLY A 3 15.81 -51.38 15.89
N ARG A 4 15.02 -50.35 15.61
CA ARG A 4 15.36 -49.04 15.03
C ARG A 4 16.32 -48.20 15.88
N GLU A 5 17.42 -47.74 15.27
CA GLU A 5 18.11 -46.52 15.69
C GLU A 5 17.32 -45.29 15.21
N GLY A 6 16.92 -44.43 16.15
CA GLY A 6 16.41 -43.10 15.83
C GLY A 6 17.56 -42.13 15.54
N PRO A 7 17.43 -41.20 14.58
CA PRO A 7 18.52 -40.29 14.26
C PRO A 7 18.68 -39.24 15.38
N ARG A 8 19.75 -39.38 16.16
CA ARG A 8 20.27 -38.34 17.06
C ARG A 8 20.91 -37.25 16.19
N TRP A 9 20.31 -36.06 16.18
CA TRP A 9 20.92 -34.90 15.52
C TRP A 9 21.98 -34.29 16.44
N GLY A 10 23.23 -34.48 16.05
CA GLY A 10 24.41 -33.95 16.74
C GLY A 10 24.54 -32.44 16.57
N ARG A 11 24.94 -31.79 17.65
CA ARG A 11 25.34 -30.38 17.70
C ARG A 11 26.79 -30.30 17.19
N GLY A 12 27.01 -29.65 16.06
CA GLY A 12 28.34 -29.44 15.45
C GLY A 12 28.44 -28.03 14.87
N CYS A 13 29.50 -27.33 15.26
CA CYS A 13 29.78 -25.93 14.92
C CYS A 13 30.16 -25.74 13.44
N CYS A 14 29.87 -24.54 12.93
CA CYS A 14 30.40 -23.95 11.69
C CYS A 14 29.92 -24.55 10.36
N ALA A 15 28.65 -24.31 10.02
CA ALA A 15 28.14 -24.14 8.65
C ALA A 15 26.82 -23.36 8.73
N PRO A 16 26.53 -22.41 7.82
CA PRO A 16 25.32 -21.60 7.89
C PRO A 16 24.11 -22.52 7.80
N SER A 17 23.25 -22.47 8.83
CA SER A 17 22.17 -23.43 9.01
C SER A 17 21.09 -23.29 7.92
N PRO A 18 20.32 -24.37 7.65
CA PRO A 18 19.21 -24.41 6.68
C PRO A 18 18.09 -23.37 6.94
N THR A 19 18.17 -22.64 8.05
CA THR A 19 17.27 -21.55 8.44
C THR A 19 17.40 -20.30 7.59
N LEU A 20 18.57 -20.06 6.97
CA LEU A 20 18.77 -18.91 6.08
C LEU A 20 18.20 -19.14 4.67
N LEU A 21 18.06 -20.40 4.25
CA LEU A 21 17.44 -20.75 2.97
C LEU A 21 15.91 -20.77 3.08
N LEU A 22 15.36 -21.15 4.23
CA LEU A 22 13.90 -21.12 4.50
C LEU A 22 13.38 -19.69 4.76
N GLY A 23 14.25 -18.78 5.22
CA GLY A 23 13.95 -17.35 5.32
C GLY A 23 13.92 -16.60 3.98
N LEU A 24 14.48 -17.20 2.91
CA LEU A 24 14.54 -16.61 1.56
C LEU A 24 13.56 -17.25 0.55
N LEU A 25 12.99 -18.43 0.85
CA LEU A 25 12.19 -19.21 -0.12
C LEU A 25 10.65 -19.18 0.06
N MET A 26 10.11 -18.49 1.07
CA MET A 26 8.65 -18.29 1.20
C MET A 26 8.17 -16.96 0.59
N SER A 27 8.89 -16.46 -0.43
CA SER A 27 8.65 -15.19 -1.12
C SER A 27 7.46 -15.19 -2.10
N ALA A 28 6.63 -16.24 -2.13
CA ALA A 28 5.33 -16.18 -2.80
C ALA A 28 4.38 -17.24 -2.22
N THR A 29 3.21 -16.78 -1.76
CA THR A 29 2.02 -17.51 -1.26
C THR A 29 1.93 -17.81 0.25
N PRO A 30 0.77 -17.53 0.88
CA PRO A 30 0.11 -16.24 1.07
C PRO A 30 0.51 -15.60 2.43
N LEU A 31 0.77 -14.29 2.45
CA LEU A 31 0.94 -13.40 3.62
C LEU A 31 1.79 -13.96 4.78
N GLY A 32 3.10 -13.71 4.72
CA GLY A 32 4.02 -14.16 5.76
C GLY A 32 5.27 -13.30 5.85
N LEU A 33 5.16 -12.14 6.51
CA LEU A 33 6.15 -11.56 7.43
C LEU A 33 5.42 -10.47 8.23
N LEU A 34 5.08 -10.77 9.49
CA LEU A 34 4.27 -9.99 10.46
C LEU A 34 2.72 -10.10 10.45
N GLY A 35 2.15 -11.10 9.77
CA GLY A 35 0.77 -11.53 10.04
C GLY A 35 -0.28 -10.46 9.71
N GLU A 36 -0.12 -9.81 8.55
CA GLU A 36 -1.17 -8.98 7.99
C GLU A 36 -2.22 -9.87 7.30
N GLU A 37 -3.49 -9.75 7.67
CA GLU A 37 -4.61 -10.49 7.09
C GLU A 37 -5.73 -9.53 6.75
N THR A 38 -6.20 -9.63 5.50
CA THR A 38 -7.45 -8.99 5.09
C THR A 38 -8.60 -9.88 5.54
N ARG A 39 -9.50 -9.33 6.36
CA ARG A 39 -10.52 -10.16 7.04
C ARG A 39 -11.91 -9.99 6.45
N GLN A 40 -12.28 -8.75 6.18
CA GLN A 40 -13.64 -8.39 5.79
C GLN A 40 -13.62 -7.46 4.60
N LEU A 41 -14.52 -7.71 3.65
CA LEU A 41 -14.91 -6.74 2.65
C LEU A 41 -16.15 -6.01 3.17
N PHE A 42 -16.02 -4.72 3.42
CA PHE A 42 -17.10 -3.85 3.81
C PHE A 42 -17.81 -3.25 2.61
N GLU A 43 -19.08 -2.93 2.82
CA GLU A 43 -19.89 -2.18 1.88
C GLU A 43 -20.76 -1.21 2.68
N PHE A 44 -20.83 0.04 2.23
CA PHE A 44 -21.56 1.13 2.87
C PHE A 44 -22.49 1.78 1.87
N ASP A 45 -23.74 2.05 2.28
CA ASP A 45 -24.66 2.90 1.54
C ASP A 45 -24.34 4.38 1.80
N SER A 46 -23.89 5.09 0.76
CA SER A 46 -23.48 6.48 0.83
C SER A 46 -24.56 7.48 0.42
N THR A 47 -25.79 7.05 0.14
CA THR A 47 -26.86 7.90 -0.44
C THR A 47 -27.16 9.17 0.36
N ASN A 48 -27.14 9.09 1.69
CA ASN A 48 -27.43 10.20 2.60
C ASN A 48 -26.18 10.88 3.19
N THR A 49 -24.98 10.42 2.83
CA THR A 49 -23.73 10.99 3.35
C THR A 49 -23.30 12.14 2.46
N SER A 50 -23.41 13.37 2.96
CA SER A 50 -22.97 14.57 2.25
C SER A 50 -21.50 14.93 2.48
N GLN A 51 -20.86 14.35 3.50
CA GLN A 51 -19.47 14.65 3.84
C GLN A 51 -18.52 13.53 3.38
N ALA A 52 -17.51 13.91 2.60
CA ALA A 52 -16.43 13.03 2.17
C ALA A 52 -15.61 12.42 3.33
N SER A 53 -15.70 12.98 4.56
CA SER A 53 -14.92 12.54 5.73
C SER A 53 -15.77 11.90 6.85
N ALA A 54 -17.02 11.50 6.56
CA ALA A 54 -17.86 10.82 7.54
C ALA A 54 -17.23 9.49 8.00
N LYS A 55 -17.28 9.20 9.29
CA LYS A 55 -16.79 7.95 9.90
C LYS A 55 -17.91 7.32 10.73
N PRO A 56 -18.58 6.24 10.28
CA PRO A 56 -18.37 5.51 9.02
C PRO A 56 -18.81 6.32 7.79
N PRO A 57 -18.35 5.95 6.58
CA PRO A 57 -18.60 6.74 5.37
C PRO A 57 -20.04 6.60 4.84
N GLY A 58 -20.85 5.74 5.45
CA GLY A 58 -22.25 5.53 5.14
C GLY A 58 -22.87 4.50 6.09
N ASN A 59 -24.11 4.10 5.82
CA ASN A 59 -24.76 3.03 6.57
C ASN A 59 -24.14 1.68 6.19
N PRO A 60 -23.57 0.91 7.13
CA PRO A 60 -22.91 -0.34 6.81
C PRO A 60 -23.91 -1.43 6.45
N TYR A 61 -23.65 -2.16 5.36
CA TYR A 61 -24.25 -3.45 5.10
C TYR A 61 -23.51 -4.56 5.89
N PRO A 62 -24.09 -5.77 6.04
CA PRO A 62 -23.37 -6.90 6.60
C PRO A 62 -22.04 -7.16 5.83
N PRO A 63 -20.88 -7.22 6.51
CA PRO A 63 -19.60 -7.43 5.85
C PRO A 63 -19.49 -8.84 5.26
N TYR A 64 -18.72 -8.98 4.18
CA TYR A 64 -18.36 -10.30 3.66
C TYR A 64 -17.12 -10.82 4.40
N SER A 65 -17.24 -11.98 5.05
CA SER A 65 -16.12 -12.65 5.70
C SER A 65 -15.24 -13.32 4.66
N LEU A 66 -13.96 -12.93 4.55
CA LEU A 66 -13.03 -13.52 3.58
C LEU A 66 -12.63 -14.96 3.95
N ALA A 67 -12.89 -15.39 5.19
CA ALA A 67 -12.75 -16.79 5.60
C ALA A 67 -13.85 -17.70 5.00
N GLU A 68 -14.96 -17.13 4.55
CA GLU A 68 -16.09 -17.83 3.93
C GLU A 68 -16.06 -17.70 2.39
N PHE A 69 -14.88 -17.43 1.82
CA PHE A 69 -14.63 -17.41 0.38
C PHE A 69 -14.03 -18.72 -0.10
N SER A 70 -14.43 -19.15 -1.29
CA SER A 70 -13.71 -20.17 -2.05
C SER A 70 -12.72 -19.49 -2.98
N TRP A 71 -11.48 -19.99 -2.99
CA TRP A 71 -10.37 -19.45 -3.75
C TRP A 71 -9.98 -20.41 -4.87
N ASN A 72 -9.71 -19.85 -6.06
CA ASN A 72 -9.20 -20.62 -7.19
C ASN A 72 -7.80 -21.17 -6.92
N ASN A 73 -7.43 -22.21 -7.66
CA ASN A 73 -6.08 -22.75 -7.60
C ASN A 73 -5.06 -21.72 -8.09
N ILE A 74 -4.03 -21.47 -7.29
CA ILE A 74 -2.98 -20.51 -7.61
C ILE A 74 -2.07 -20.98 -8.75
N THR A 75 -2.00 -22.28 -8.99
CA THR A 75 -1.15 -22.87 -10.03
C THR A 75 -1.50 -22.31 -11.42
N ASP A 76 -2.77 -21.96 -11.64
CA ASP A 76 -3.27 -21.42 -12.91
C ASP A 76 -2.89 -19.94 -13.12
N SER A 77 -2.53 -19.22 -12.05
CA SER A 77 -2.22 -17.79 -12.08
C SER A 77 -0.77 -17.46 -11.73
N LEU A 78 0.05 -18.46 -11.40
CA LEU A 78 1.46 -18.31 -11.10
C LEU A 78 2.24 -18.01 -12.38
N ASP A 79 2.88 -16.85 -12.40
CA ASP A 79 3.75 -16.41 -13.49
C ASP A 79 5.18 -16.18 -12.96
N PRO A 80 6.08 -17.15 -13.19
CA PRO A 80 7.49 -17.03 -12.78
C PRO A 80 8.25 -15.92 -13.50
N ALA A 81 7.84 -15.53 -14.72
CA ALA A 81 8.53 -14.49 -15.47
C ALA A 81 8.31 -13.10 -14.86
N THR A 82 7.10 -12.87 -14.32
CA THR A 82 6.75 -11.61 -13.64
C THR A 82 6.83 -11.70 -12.11
N LEU A 83 7.23 -12.85 -11.58
CA LEU A 83 7.26 -13.18 -10.14
C LEU A 83 5.93 -12.86 -9.45
N SER A 84 4.82 -13.23 -10.09
CA SER A 84 3.48 -12.88 -9.60
C SER A 84 2.54 -14.07 -9.53
N ALA A 85 1.55 -13.97 -8.65
CA ALA A 85 0.47 -14.94 -8.50
C ALA A 85 -0.80 -14.25 -8.06
N THR A 86 -1.97 -14.77 -8.44
CA THR A 86 -3.26 -14.14 -8.14
C THR A 86 -4.21 -15.11 -7.46
N PHE A 87 -4.63 -14.79 -6.24
CA PHE A 87 -5.71 -15.46 -5.54
C PHE A 87 -7.02 -14.80 -5.94
N ARG A 88 -7.88 -15.52 -6.64
CA ARG A 88 -9.21 -15.03 -7.01
C ARG A 88 -10.26 -15.85 -6.28
N GLY A 89 -11.24 -15.19 -5.67
CA GLY A 89 -12.27 -15.87 -4.91
C GLY A 89 -13.62 -15.16 -4.95
N HIS A 90 -14.60 -15.89 -4.46
CA HIS A 90 -15.99 -15.44 -4.28
C HIS A 90 -16.55 -16.08 -3.01
N PRO A 91 -17.62 -15.52 -2.41
CA PRO A 91 -18.29 -16.12 -1.26
C PRO A 91 -18.76 -17.55 -1.57
N ILE A 92 -18.64 -18.45 -0.60
CA ILE A 92 -19.15 -19.83 -0.68
C ILE A 92 -20.69 -19.83 -0.67
N HIS A 93 -21.28 -18.96 0.15
CA HIS A 93 -22.71 -18.78 0.28
C HIS A 93 -23.12 -17.40 -0.22
N ASP A 94 -23.72 -17.33 -1.41
CA ASP A 94 -24.16 -16.09 -2.04
C ASP A 94 -25.64 -16.20 -2.47
N PRO A 95 -26.60 -16.13 -1.53
CA PRO A 95 -28.02 -16.30 -1.85
C PRO A 95 -28.59 -15.16 -2.70
N ALA A 96 -27.98 -13.97 -2.64
CA ALA A 96 -28.39 -12.82 -3.43
C ALA A 96 -27.77 -12.83 -4.85
N GLY A 97 -26.81 -13.72 -5.12
CA GLY A 97 -26.09 -13.76 -6.39
C GLY A 97 -25.24 -12.51 -6.64
N ALA A 98 -24.78 -11.83 -5.58
CA ALA A 98 -23.98 -10.61 -5.69
C ALA A 98 -22.64 -10.86 -6.40
N PHE A 99 -22.06 -12.05 -6.23
CA PHE A 99 -20.80 -12.48 -6.84
C PHE A 99 -21.00 -13.47 -7.99
N ALA A 100 -22.21 -13.61 -8.54
CA ALA A 100 -22.47 -14.53 -9.64
C ALA A 100 -21.55 -14.31 -10.86
N ASN A 101 -21.26 -13.05 -11.19
CA ASN A 101 -20.26 -12.64 -12.19
C ASN A 101 -19.12 -11.82 -11.57
N GLY A 102 -19.01 -11.87 -10.24
CA GLY A 102 -18.12 -11.05 -9.45
C GLY A 102 -16.97 -11.84 -8.85
N SER A 103 -15.85 -11.18 -8.61
CA SER A 103 -14.74 -11.78 -7.86
C SER A 103 -13.95 -10.73 -7.10
N LEU A 104 -13.40 -11.16 -5.97
CA LEU A 104 -12.34 -10.45 -5.27
C LEU A 104 -11.01 -11.13 -5.60
N ALA A 105 -10.02 -10.35 -6.00
CA ALA A 105 -8.70 -10.84 -6.34
C ALA A 105 -7.61 -10.16 -5.51
N PHE A 106 -6.69 -10.97 -5.00
CA PHE A 106 -5.44 -10.56 -4.36
C PHE A 106 -4.29 -10.99 -5.27
N ARG A 107 -3.69 -10.04 -5.99
CA ARG A 107 -2.51 -10.30 -6.82
C ARG A 107 -1.25 -9.91 -6.04
N VAL A 108 -0.37 -10.87 -5.84
CA VAL A 108 0.94 -10.68 -5.19
C VAL A 108 2.01 -10.67 -6.26
N GLN A 109 2.93 -9.72 -6.18
CA GLN A 109 4.06 -9.62 -7.09
C GLN A 109 5.34 -9.27 -6.31
N ALA A 110 6.38 -10.07 -6.49
CA ALA A 110 7.72 -9.77 -5.96
C ALA A 110 8.58 -9.06 -7.02
N TYR A 111 9.66 -8.41 -6.58
CA TYR A 111 10.59 -7.72 -7.47
C TYR A 111 12.03 -8.16 -7.21
N PRO A 112 12.84 -8.38 -8.26
CA PRO A 112 14.24 -8.79 -8.11
C PRO A 112 15.19 -7.59 -7.86
N SER A 113 14.73 -6.37 -8.14
CA SER A 113 15.53 -5.14 -8.06
C SER A 113 14.63 -3.94 -7.83
N SER A 114 15.23 -2.79 -7.52
CA SER A 114 14.48 -1.54 -7.38
C SER A 114 13.95 -1.02 -8.71
N GLY A 115 12.76 -0.42 -8.68
CA GLY A 115 12.11 0.06 -9.89
C GLY A 115 10.71 0.62 -9.63
N ARG A 116 10.01 0.94 -10.72
CA ARG A 116 8.61 1.37 -10.69
C ARG A 116 7.80 0.61 -11.74
N PRO A 117 6.58 0.16 -11.41
CA PRO A 117 5.66 -0.37 -12.40
C PRO A 117 5.23 0.71 -13.40
N ALA A 118 4.88 0.32 -14.62
CA ALA A 118 4.34 1.23 -15.63
C ALA A 118 2.93 1.74 -15.27
N GLN A 119 2.14 0.92 -14.56
CA GLN A 119 0.75 1.22 -14.21
C GLN A 119 0.65 1.97 -12.87
N ALA A 120 -0.29 2.90 -12.77
CA ALA A 120 -0.61 3.59 -11.52
C ALA A 120 -0.99 2.59 -10.40
N PRO A 121 -0.65 2.87 -9.12
CA PRO A 121 -0.07 4.11 -8.57
C PRO A 121 1.47 4.21 -8.61
N ARG A 122 2.16 3.39 -9.42
CA ARG A 122 3.63 3.40 -9.65
C ARG A 122 4.48 3.49 -8.37
N LEU A 123 4.11 2.71 -7.35
CA LEU A 123 4.85 2.63 -6.10
C LEU A 123 6.31 2.21 -6.36
N LEU A 124 7.25 2.90 -5.71
CA LEU A 124 8.68 2.57 -5.78
C LEU A 124 8.92 1.27 -5.00
N HIS A 125 9.36 0.22 -5.69
CA HIS A 125 9.68 -1.05 -5.06
C HIS A 125 11.19 -1.28 -5.00
N SER A 126 11.60 -2.22 -4.15
CA SER A 126 12.95 -2.79 -4.04
C SER A 126 12.89 -4.32 -4.01
N ALA A 127 14.06 -4.96 -3.97
CA ALA A 127 14.16 -6.42 -3.79
C ALA A 127 13.63 -6.91 -2.43
N ASP A 128 13.46 -6.00 -1.46
CA ASP A 128 12.99 -6.29 -0.11
C ASP A 128 11.46 -6.11 0.02
N THR A 129 10.77 -5.91 -1.10
CA THR A 129 9.33 -5.62 -1.13
C THR A 129 8.55 -6.56 -2.04
N CYS A 130 7.31 -6.80 -1.67
CA CYS A 130 6.27 -7.38 -2.50
C CYS A 130 5.12 -6.38 -2.64
N GLN A 131 4.53 -6.29 -3.84
CA GLN A 131 3.32 -5.53 -4.08
C GLN A 131 2.10 -6.44 -3.96
N LEU A 132 1.14 -6.02 -3.15
CA LEU A 132 -0.21 -6.57 -3.15
C LEU A 132 -1.13 -5.62 -3.92
N GLU A 133 -1.86 -6.17 -4.87
CA GLU A 133 -2.97 -5.50 -5.52
C GLU A 133 -4.28 -6.21 -5.14
N VAL A 134 -5.24 -5.43 -4.67
CA VAL A 134 -6.60 -5.87 -4.37
C VAL A 134 -7.51 -5.36 -5.48
N ALA A 135 -8.27 -6.25 -6.12
CA ALA A 135 -9.23 -5.90 -7.15
C ALA A 135 -10.60 -6.54 -6.88
N LEU A 136 -11.64 -5.72 -6.77
CA LEU A 136 -13.04 -6.17 -6.78
C LEU A 136 -13.60 -5.91 -8.18
N VAL A 137 -14.12 -6.96 -8.81
CA VAL A 137 -14.56 -6.90 -10.21
C VAL A 137 -15.90 -7.59 -10.35
N GLY A 138 -16.89 -6.90 -10.91
CA GLY A 138 -18.16 -7.48 -11.37
C GLY A 138 -19.15 -7.91 -10.28
N ALA A 139 -18.84 -7.68 -9.00
CA ALA A 139 -19.78 -7.96 -7.92
C ALA A 139 -20.91 -6.91 -7.94
N CYS A 140 -22.16 -7.37 -7.89
CA CYS A 140 -23.34 -6.51 -7.85
C CYS A 140 -23.43 -5.81 -6.48
N PRO A 141 -23.42 -4.47 -6.42
CA PRO A 141 -23.59 -3.75 -5.17
C PRO A 141 -25.01 -3.93 -4.61
N ARG A 142 -25.14 -3.90 -3.28
CA ARG A 142 -26.42 -3.97 -2.56
C ARG A 142 -27.18 -2.64 -2.57
N GLY A 143 -26.50 -1.54 -2.86
CA GLY A 143 -27.08 -0.20 -2.95
C GLY A 143 -26.64 0.54 -4.22
N ASN A 144 -27.39 1.58 -4.59
CA ASN A 144 -27.10 2.37 -5.80
C ASN A 144 -25.79 3.17 -5.69
N ARG A 145 -25.40 3.54 -4.47
CA ARG A 145 -24.15 4.25 -4.17
C ARG A 145 -23.35 3.49 -3.11
N SER A 146 -23.06 2.23 -3.41
CA SER A 146 -22.23 1.40 -2.55
C SER A 146 -20.77 1.85 -2.61
N MET A 147 -20.20 2.14 -1.44
CA MET A 147 -18.76 2.32 -1.26
C MET A 147 -18.19 1.09 -0.57
N PHE A 148 -17.08 0.60 -1.08
CA PHE A 148 -16.43 -0.59 -0.54
C PHE A 148 -15.29 -0.23 0.39
N GLY A 149 -14.95 -1.16 1.27
CA GLY A 149 -13.81 -1.04 2.15
C GLY A 149 -13.22 -2.40 2.51
N LEU A 150 -12.04 -2.39 3.12
CA LEU A 150 -11.30 -3.57 3.52
C LEU A 150 -10.86 -3.44 4.97
N GLU A 151 -11.15 -4.45 5.79
CA GLU A 151 -10.51 -4.58 7.10
C GLU A 151 -9.15 -5.21 6.93
N VAL A 152 -8.13 -4.53 7.42
CA VAL A 152 -6.74 -5.01 7.45
C VAL A 152 -6.35 -5.20 8.90
N VAL A 153 -5.90 -6.40 9.23
CA VAL A 153 -5.47 -6.79 10.58
C VAL A 153 -3.99 -7.13 10.54
N THR A 154 -3.21 -6.65 11.49
CA THR A 154 -1.77 -6.92 11.62
C THR A 154 -1.46 -7.46 13.00
N LEU A 155 -0.37 -8.24 13.14
CA LEU A 155 0.09 -8.67 14.45
C LEU A 155 0.75 -7.51 15.20
N GLY A 156 0.28 -7.24 16.42
CA GLY A 156 0.84 -6.21 17.29
C GLY A 156 2.17 -6.65 17.91
N GLN A 157 3.18 -5.78 17.89
CA GLN A 157 4.49 -6.04 18.53
C GLN A 157 4.54 -5.59 20.01
N GLY A 158 3.56 -4.81 20.47
CA GLY A 158 3.53 -4.21 21.81
C GLY A 158 2.12 -3.99 22.33
N PRO A 159 1.96 -3.26 23.46
CA PRO A 159 0.66 -2.96 24.04
C PRO A 159 -0.15 -1.98 23.17
N ASP A 160 0.52 -1.17 22.34
CA ASP A 160 -0.10 -0.17 21.48
C ASP A 160 0.05 -0.53 20.00
N CYS A 161 -0.89 -0.04 19.19
CA CYS A 161 -0.82 -0.17 17.74
C CYS A 161 0.04 0.92 17.08
N PRO A 162 0.76 0.61 16.00
CA PRO A 162 1.50 1.61 15.26
C PRO A 162 0.55 2.63 14.62
N SER A 163 1.03 3.86 14.41
CA SER A 163 0.28 4.90 13.71
C SER A 163 0.71 5.00 12.25
N VAL A 164 -0.25 5.25 11.35
CA VAL A 164 0.06 5.56 9.94
C VAL A 164 0.80 6.90 9.86
N GLN A 165 1.97 6.89 9.26
CA GLN A 165 2.78 8.06 8.93
C GLN A 165 2.46 8.52 7.51
N LYS A 166 2.26 9.83 7.34
CA LYS A 166 1.98 10.44 6.03
C LYS A 166 3.22 11.16 5.55
N GLN A 167 3.74 10.76 4.40
CA GLN A 167 4.83 11.44 3.71
C GLN A 167 4.26 12.26 2.57
N HIS A 168 4.64 13.54 2.51
CA HIS A 168 4.22 14.44 1.44
C HIS A 168 5.40 14.68 0.49
N SER A 169 5.10 14.65 -0.81
CA SER A 169 6.03 15.00 -1.88
C SER A 169 5.43 16.12 -2.72
N ILE A 170 6.26 17.02 -3.25
CA ILE A 170 5.83 18.03 -4.23
C ILE A 170 5.73 17.47 -5.65
N ASP A 171 6.19 16.24 -5.85
CA ASP A 171 6.27 15.57 -7.14
C ASP A 171 5.15 14.53 -7.27
N ASP A 172 4.31 14.69 -8.29
CA ASP A 172 3.24 13.78 -8.67
C ASP A 172 3.48 13.06 -10.01
N GLU A 173 4.70 13.12 -10.57
CA GLU A 173 5.02 12.52 -11.87
C GLU A 173 4.67 11.03 -11.92
N TYR A 174 4.83 10.33 -10.81
CA TYR A 174 4.57 8.89 -10.70
C TYR A 174 3.12 8.57 -10.30
N ALA A 175 2.37 9.53 -9.77
CA ALA A 175 0.97 9.36 -9.42
C ALA A 175 0.24 10.72 -9.52
N PRO A 176 -0.28 11.08 -10.71
CA PRO A 176 -0.82 12.42 -10.96
C PRO A 176 -1.88 12.83 -9.93
N ALA A 177 -1.76 14.06 -9.42
CA ALA A 177 -2.60 14.64 -8.37
C ALA A 177 -2.56 13.90 -7.01
N VAL A 178 -1.60 13.01 -6.77
CA VAL A 178 -1.43 12.28 -5.51
C VAL A 178 -0.05 12.58 -4.90
N PHE A 179 -0.02 13.61 -4.06
CA PHE A 179 1.18 14.16 -3.40
C PHE A 179 1.49 13.53 -2.04
N GLN A 180 0.90 12.36 -1.75
CA GLN A 180 1.00 11.70 -0.45
C GLN A 180 1.33 10.21 -0.61
N LEU A 181 2.14 9.71 0.32
CA LEU A 181 2.43 8.30 0.53
C LEU A 181 2.17 7.98 2.00
N ASP A 182 1.27 7.04 2.26
CA ASP A 182 0.99 6.54 3.59
C ASP A 182 1.91 5.36 3.89
N GLN A 183 2.42 5.32 5.12
CA GLN A 183 3.38 4.33 5.57
C GLN A 183 3.02 3.85 6.98
N LEU A 184 2.99 2.54 7.18
CA LEU A 184 2.90 1.91 8.49
C LEU A 184 4.23 1.20 8.79
N LEU A 185 4.80 1.47 9.96
CA LEU A 185 6.01 0.81 10.46
C LEU A 185 5.65 -0.03 11.68
N TRP A 186 5.97 -1.32 11.69
CA TRP A 186 5.67 -2.17 12.86
C TRP A 186 6.67 -1.98 14.02
N GLY A 187 7.82 -1.35 13.78
CA GLY A 187 8.82 -1.07 14.80
C GLY A 187 9.92 -0.12 14.30
N SER A 188 10.98 0.03 15.08
CA SER A 188 12.16 0.81 14.70
C SER A 188 12.92 0.14 13.55
N LEU A 189 13.40 0.93 12.58
CA LEU A 189 14.09 0.42 11.40
C LEU A 189 15.42 -0.27 11.76
N PRO A 190 15.79 -1.37 11.06
CA PRO A 190 15.02 -2.08 10.05
C PRO A 190 13.87 -2.92 10.66
N SER A 191 12.67 -2.79 10.10
CA SER A 191 11.48 -3.52 10.55
C SER A 191 10.62 -3.87 9.35
N GLY A 192 9.55 -4.63 9.57
CA GLY A 192 8.50 -4.72 8.57
C GLY A 192 7.86 -3.34 8.35
N PHE A 193 7.41 -3.10 7.13
CA PHE A 193 6.62 -1.92 6.79
C PHE A 193 5.57 -2.23 5.72
N MET A 194 4.57 -1.35 5.67
CA MET A 194 3.56 -1.30 4.62
C MET A 194 3.51 0.13 4.06
N GLN A 195 3.45 0.28 2.73
CA GLN A 195 3.35 1.57 2.07
C GLN A 195 2.28 1.56 0.98
N TRP A 196 1.45 2.60 0.91
CA TRP A 196 0.47 2.77 -0.16
C TRP A 196 0.26 4.25 -0.46
N ARG A 197 -0.24 4.54 -1.66
CA ARG A 197 -0.79 5.88 -1.93
C ARG A 197 -2.26 5.89 -1.52
N PRO A 198 -2.79 6.99 -0.97
CA PRO A 198 -4.19 7.10 -0.56
C PRO A 198 -5.14 7.26 -1.76
N VAL A 199 -5.00 6.36 -2.74
CA VAL A 199 -5.76 6.34 -4.00
C VAL A 199 -6.10 4.90 -4.39
N ALA A 200 -7.33 4.70 -4.85
CA ALA A 200 -7.79 3.51 -5.54
C ALA A 200 -8.32 3.92 -6.93
N PHE A 201 -8.70 2.96 -7.76
CA PHE A 201 -9.17 3.22 -9.13
C PHE A 201 -10.47 2.49 -9.42
N SER A 202 -11.45 3.21 -9.98
CA SER A 202 -12.74 2.64 -10.42
C SER A 202 -12.71 2.00 -11.80
N GLN A 203 -11.59 2.09 -12.52
CA GLN A 203 -11.44 1.56 -13.89
C GLN A 203 -10.11 0.81 -14.07
N ARG A 204 -10.09 -0.15 -15.01
CA ARG A 204 -8.90 -0.99 -15.29
C ARG A 204 -7.70 -0.22 -15.81
N GLN A 205 -7.95 0.85 -16.56
CA GLN A 205 -6.87 1.68 -17.13
C GLN A 205 -6.15 2.50 -16.04
N ARG A 206 -6.77 2.70 -14.88
CA ARG A 206 -6.25 3.48 -13.74
C ARG A 206 -5.82 4.89 -14.13
N GLY A 207 -6.63 5.51 -14.99
CA GLY A 207 -6.46 6.91 -15.38
C GLY A 207 -6.83 7.85 -14.22
N ARG A 208 -6.38 9.10 -14.32
CA ARG A 208 -6.64 10.15 -13.32
C ARG A 208 -8.13 10.33 -13.06
N ASP A 209 -8.96 10.25 -14.09
CA ASP A 209 -10.41 10.47 -13.99
C ASP A 209 -11.14 9.33 -13.24
N SER A 210 -10.48 8.18 -13.08
CA SER A 210 -10.98 7.03 -12.32
C SER A 210 -10.44 6.96 -10.89
N ALA A 211 -9.62 7.94 -10.48
CA ALA A 211 -8.99 7.94 -9.16
C ALA A 211 -10.03 8.19 -8.05
N LEU A 212 -10.01 7.32 -7.05
CA LEU A 212 -10.84 7.36 -5.87
C LEU A 212 -9.96 7.62 -4.65
N PRO A 213 -10.35 8.48 -3.70
CA PRO A 213 -9.62 8.61 -2.46
C PRO A 213 -9.67 7.30 -1.67
N CYS A 214 -8.55 6.91 -1.07
CA CYS A 214 -8.48 5.83 -0.10
C CYS A 214 -8.28 6.44 1.29
N GLN A 215 -9.19 6.16 2.22
CA GLN A 215 -9.11 6.64 3.59
C GLN A 215 -8.82 5.49 4.53
N ALA A 216 -7.80 5.65 5.37
CA ALA A 216 -7.49 4.72 6.45
C ALA A 216 -8.06 5.23 7.78
N SER A 217 -8.72 4.35 8.54
CA SER A 217 -9.05 4.62 9.94
C SER A 217 -7.77 4.60 10.80
N PRO A 218 -7.78 5.24 11.98
CA PRO A 218 -6.77 4.96 13.00
C PRO A 218 -6.73 3.45 13.31
N LEU A 219 -5.53 2.94 13.61
CA LEU A 219 -5.38 1.57 14.07
C LEU A 219 -5.95 1.44 15.49
N TYR A 220 -6.63 0.34 15.75
CA TYR A 220 -7.18 0.01 17.06
C TYR A 220 -6.80 -1.43 17.46
N LEU A 221 -6.62 -1.63 18.76
CA LEU A 221 -6.40 -2.96 19.33
C LEU A 221 -7.71 -3.74 19.25
N THR A 222 -7.64 -4.99 18.79
CA THR A 222 -8.85 -5.83 18.66
C THR A 222 -9.22 -6.54 19.97
N LEU A 223 -8.85 -6.00 21.14
CA LEU A 223 -9.13 -6.60 22.45
C LEU A 223 -10.62 -6.73 22.75
N GLU A 224 -11.47 -5.96 22.06
CA GLU A 224 -12.91 -5.89 22.32
C GLU A 224 -13.75 -6.93 21.57
N TYR A 225 -13.20 -7.62 20.55
CA TYR A 225 -13.90 -8.65 19.78
C TYR A 225 -13.01 -9.85 19.50
N PRO A 226 -13.43 -11.10 19.83
CA PRO A 226 -12.65 -12.28 19.52
C PRO A 226 -12.48 -12.43 18.01
N LEU A 227 -11.25 -12.21 17.52
CA LEU A 227 -10.88 -12.49 16.14
C LEU A 227 -10.85 -14.01 15.94
N PRO A 228 -11.55 -14.57 14.94
CA PRO A 228 -11.30 -15.93 14.49
C PRO A 228 -9.84 -16.01 14.04
N GLN A 229 -9.01 -16.74 14.79
CA GLN A 229 -7.61 -16.88 14.45
C GLN A 229 -7.47 -17.62 13.13
N SER A 230 -6.81 -16.99 12.16
CA SER A 230 -6.43 -17.67 10.93
C SER A 230 -5.55 -18.87 11.23
N PRO A 231 -5.80 -20.02 10.58
CA PRO A 231 -4.94 -21.18 10.67
C PRO A 231 -3.48 -20.89 10.27
N ILE A 232 -3.25 -19.95 9.35
CA ILE A 232 -1.91 -19.60 8.86
C ILE A 232 -1.15 -18.85 9.96
N VAL A 233 -1.75 -17.80 10.52
CA VAL A 233 -1.16 -17.03 11.62
C VAL A 233 -0.92 -17.94 12.83
N ARG A 234 -1.91 -18.78 13.19
CA ARG A 234 -1.76 -19.75 14.28
C ARG A 234 -0.65 -20.76 14.00
N GLY A 235 -0.52 -21.23 12.76
CA GLY A 235 0.50 -22.18 12.35
C GLY A 235 1.92 -21.65 12.52
N PHE A 236 2.14 -20.35 12.31
CA PHE A 236 3.47 -19.72 12.42
C PHE A 236 3.75 -19.12 13.81
N PHE A 237 2.79 -18.40 14.38
CA PHE A 237 2.96 -17.63 15.63
C PHE A 237 2.32 -18.27 16.86
N GLY A 238 1.58 -19.38 16.71
CA GLY A 238 0.77 -19.94 17.78
C GLY A 238 -0.47 -19.10 18.09
N SER A 239 -1.07 -19.33 19.26
CA SER A 239 -2.24 -18.55 19.69
C SER A 239 -1.81 -17.14 20.10
N GLN A 240 -2.17 -16.15 19.29
CA GLN A 240 -1.92 -14.73 19.55
C GLN A 240 -3.22 -14.01 19.92
N THR A 241 -3.10 -12.96 20.74
CA THR A 241 -4.22 -12.11 21.17
C THR A 241 -4.03 -10.64 20.80
N ASN A 242 -2.81 -10.26 20.43
CA ASN A 242 -2.45 -8.87 20.20
C ASN A 242 -2.48 -8.59 18.71
N PHE A 243 -3.62 -8.08 18.23
CA PHE A 243 -3.78 -7.67 16.85
C PHE A 243 -4.19 -6.19 16.78
N CYS A 244 -3.75 -5.57 15.70
CA CYS A 244 -4.04 -4.19 15.36
C CYS A 244 -4.80 -4.16 14.04
N ALA A 245 -6.02 -3.64 14.07
CA ALA A 245 -6.86 -3.55 12.90
C ALA A 245 -7.08 -2.09 12.47
N PHE A 246 -7.27 -1.90 11.17
CA PHE A 246 -7.74 -0.65 10.60
C PHE A 246 -8.55 -0.92 9.34
N ASN A 247 -9.40 0.05 9.01
CA ASN A 247 -10.29 -0.04 7.88
C ASN A 247 -9.81 0.90 6.78
N LEU A 248 -9.73 0.36 5.57
CA LEU A 248 -9.55 1.13 4.35
C LEU A 248 -10.91 1.30 3.69
N THR A 249 -11.28 2.52 3.32
CA THR A 249 -12.51 2.80 2.59
C THR A 249 -12.18 3.53 1.30
N PHE A 250 -12.85 3.14 0.21
CA PHE A 250 -12.51 3.60 -1.12
C PHE A 250 -13.65 4.41 -1.73
N GLY A 251 -13.32 5.62 -2.19
CA GLY A 251 -14.28 6.52 -2.81
C GLY A 251 -14.89 7.54 -1.87
N VAL A 252 -15.78 8.34 -2.43
CA VAL A 252 -16.58 9.38 -1.75
C VAL A 252 -18.01 9.31 -2.28
N PRO A 253 -19.01 9.90 -1.57
CA PRO A 253 -20.42 9.76 -1.95
C PRO A 253 -20.82 10.34 -3.33
N THR A 254 -19.94 11.14 -3.93
CA THR A 254 -20.14 11.80 -5.23
C THR A 254 -18.87 11.73 -6.08
N GLY A 255 -19.03 11.72 -7.40
CA GLY A 255 -17.92 11.59 -8.34
C GLY A 255 -17.75 10.16 -8.85
N PRO A 256 -16.55 9.77 -9.32
CA PRO A 256 -16.29 8.41 -9.76
C PRO A 256 -16.47 7.43 -8.59
N GLY A 257 -16.89 6.21 -8.89
CA GLY A 257 -17.09 5.18 -7.88
C GLY A 257 -17.15 3.77 -8.47
N TYR A 258 -17.27 2.78 -7.59
CA TYR A 258 -17.38 1.38 -8.02
C TYR A 258 -18.56 1.14 -8.97
N TRP A 259 -19.65 1.89 -8.80
CA TRP A 259 -20.87 1.80 -9.60
C TRP A 259 -20.69 2.15 -11.09
N ASP A 260 -19.58 2.77 -11.49
CA ASP A 260 -19.36 3.17 -12.90
C ASP A 260 -19.07 1.96 -13.80
N GLU A 261 -18.10 1.11 -13.41
CA GLU A 261 -17.67 -0.07 -14.19
C GLU A 261 -17.74 -1.38 -13.40
N HIS A 262 -18.26 -1.37 -12.17
CA HIS A 262 -18.17 -2.49 -11.23
C HIS A 262 -16.73 -2.96 -11.05
N TYR A 263 -15.82 -2.01 -10.92
CA TYR A 263 -14.40 -2.26 -10.77
C TYR A 263 -13.83 -1.37 -9.66
N LEU A 264 -12.98 -1.96 -8.83
CA LEU A 264 -12.20 -1.27 -7.84
C LEU A 264 -10.82 -1.92 -7.78
N SER A 265 -9.77 -1.12 -7.84
CA SER A 265 -8.39 -1.60 -7.68
C SER A 265 -7.62 -0.70 -6.73
N TRP A 266 -6.93 -1.30 -5.77
CA TRP A 266 -6.06 -0.64 -4.81
C TRP A 266 -4.77 -1.45 -4.68
N SER A 267 -3.66 -0.78 -4.36
CA SER A 267 -2.35 -1.45 -4.25
C SER A 267 -1.54 -0.93 -3.07
N MET A 268 -0.76 -1.82 -2.48
CA MET A 268 0.19 -1.53 -1.42
C MET A 268 1.49 -2.31 -1.61
N LEU A 269 2.57 -1.83 -0.99
CA LEU A 269 3.82 -2.55 -0.82
C LEU A 269 3.90 -3.07 0.61
N LEU A 270 4.36 -4.31 0.75
CA LEU A 270 4.78 -4.91 2.01
C LEU A 270 6.25 -5.25 1.89
N GLY A 271 7.04 -4.97 2.92
CA GLY A 271 8.47 -5.27 2.90
C GLY A 271 9.07 -5.38 4.28
N VAL A 272 10.33 -5.79 4.33
CA VAL A 272 11.12 -5.89 5.56
C VAL A 272 12.45 -5.19 5.34
N GLY A 273 12.82 -4.29 6.25
CA GLY A 273 14.05 -3.51 6.14
C GLY A 273 13.79 -2.02 6.19
N THR A 274 14.32 -1.29 5.22
CA THR A 274 14.12 0.16 5.09
C THR A 274 13.11 0.42 3.98
N PRO A 275 12.01 1.16 4.25
CA PRO A 275 11.01 1.45 3.24
C PRO A 275 11.60 2.26 2.08
N PRO A 276 11.21 1.96 0.82
CA PRO A 276 11.55 2.81 -0.32
C PRO A 276 11.10 4.26 -0.11
N VAL A 277 11.97 5.20 -0.45
CA VAL A 277 11.70 6.64 -0.34
C VAL A 277 11.73 7.27 -1.74
N ASP A 278 10.69 8.03 -2.07
CA ASP A 278 10.62 8.76 -3.33
C ASP A 278 11.62 9.94 -3.32
N SER A 279 12.44 10.04 -4.36
CA SER A 279 13.21 11.25 -4.69
C SER A 279 12.42 12.13 -5.66
N LEU A 280 12.72 13.43 -5.69
CA LEU A 280 12.19 14.32 -6.72
C LEU A 280 12.59 13.84 -8.12
N SER A 281 11.65 13.86 -9.05
CA SER A 281 11.90 13.47 -10.41
C SER A 281 12.87 14.42 -11.11
N PRO A 282 13.58 13.94 -12.15
CA PRO A 282 14.42 14.80 -12.97
C PRO A 282 13.67 15.99 -13.59
N LEU A 283 12.37 15.83 -13.88
CA LEU A 283 11.54 16.90 -14.44
C LEU A 283 11.31 18.01 -13.43
N ILE A 284 10.89 17.69 -12.20
CA ILE A 284 10.69 18.69 -11.13
C ILE A 284 12.02 19.34 -10.78
N LEU A 285 13.10 18.57 -10.68
CA LEU A 285 14.45 19.12 -10.46
C LEU A 285 14.86 20.09 -11.58
N GLY A 286 14.54 19.77 -12.84
CA GLY A 286 14.78 20.64 -13.99
C GLY A 286 13.98 21.95 -13.92
N ILE A 287 12.68 21.87 -13.59
CA ILE A 287 11.82 23.06 -13.43
C ILE A 287 12.37 23.93 -12.30
N MET A 288 12.70 23.34 -11.15
CA MET A 288 13.26 24.06 -10.01
C MET A 288 14.60 24.72 -10.35
N ALA A 289 15.47 24.03 -11.08
CA ALA A 289 16.75 24.57 -11.52
C ALA A 289 16.57 25.79 -12.44
N VAL A 290 15.63 25.76 -13.38
CA VAL A 290 15.38 26.91 -14.28
C VAL A 290 14.66 28.05 -13.54
N ALA A 291 13.61 27.74 -12.80
CA ALA A 291 12.75 28.71 -12.14
C ALA A 291 13.47 29.47 -11.00
N LEU A 292 14.37 28.80 -10.27
CA LEU A 292 15.18 29.44 -9.22
C LEU A 292 16.55 29.90 -9.73
N GLY A 293 17.14 29.15 -10.65
CA GLY A 293 18.48 29.44 -11.17
C GLY A 293 18.52 30.70 -12.03
N ALA A 294 17.53 30.92 -12.91
CA ALA A 294 17.52 32.10 -13.77
C ALA A 294 17.39 33.43 -12.97
N PRO A 295 16.44 33.58 -12.02
CA PRO A 295 16.39 34.76 -11.15
C PRO A 295 17.64 34.92 -10.29
N GLY A 296 18.17 33.81 -9.75
CA GLY A 296 19.41 33.84 -8.96
C GLY A 296 20.60 34.37 -9.75
N LEU A 297 20.79 33.89 -10.99
CA LEU A 297 21.84 34.38 -11.89
C LEU A 297 21.64 35.85 -12.27
N MET A 298 20.40 36.28 -12.52
CA MET A 298 20.12 37.70 -12.79
C MET A 298 20.43 38.60 -11.61
N LEU A 299 20.10 38.19 -10.38
CA LEU A 299 20.42 38.93 -9.17
C LEU A 299 21.93 39.01 -8.94
N LEU A 300 22.65 37.92 -9.16
CA LEU A 300 24.11 37.90 -9.05
C LEU A 300 24.77 38.80 -10.10
N ALA A 301 24.34 38.71 -11.36
CA ALA A 301 24.84 39.56 -12.43
C ALA A 301 24.56 41.04 -12.13
N GLY A 302 23.33 41.38 -11.71
CA GLY A 302 22.97 42.74 -11.29
C GLY A 302 23.80 43.23 -10.11
N GLY A 303 24.04 42.39 -9.11
CA GLY A 303 24.90 42.70 -7.96
C GLY A 303 26.35 42.98 -8.35
N VAL A 304 26.93 42.17 -9.24
CA VAL A 304 28.28 42.38 -9.77
C VAL A 304 28.37 43.70 -10.54
N VAL A 305 27.38 44.00 -11.38
CA VAL A 305 27.31 45.27 -12.13
C VAL A 305 27.26 46.47 -11.18
N LEU A 306 26.45 46.41 -10.11
CA LEU A 306 26.38 47.49 -9.11
C LEU A 306 27.70 47.69 -8.36
N LEU A 307 28.35 46.60 -7.94
CA LEU A 307 29.64 46.66 -7.23
C LEU A 307 30.78 47.21 -8.10
N LEU A 308 30.78 46.88 -9.40
CA LEU A 308 31.75 47.42 -10.35
C LEU A 308 31.44 48.87 -10.74
N GLY A 309 30.16 49.23 -10.87
CA GLY A 309 29.72 50.59 -11.23
C GLY A 309 30.00 51.64 -10.14
N GLN A 310 30.01 51.25 -8.85
CA GLN A 310 30.37 52.16 -7.76
C GLN A 310 31.83 52.64 -7.80
N LYS A 311 32.73 51.96 -8.51
CA LYS A 311 34.14 52.40 -8.63
C LYS A 311 34.37 53.55 -9.61
N GLN A 312 33.37 53.95 -10.42
CA GLN A 312 33.52 54.99 -11.44
C GLN A 312 33.03 56.39 -11.03
N CYS A 313 32.44 56.56 -9.84
CA CYS A 313 31.89 57.86 -9.37
C CYS A 313 32.68 58.50 -8.22
N SER A 314 34.01 58.46 -8.26
CA SER A 314 34.85 59.26 -7.34
C SER A 314 35.88 60.09 -8.10
N GLU A 315 35.42 60.85 -9.11
CA GLU A 315 36.17 61.98 -9.65
C GLU A 315 35.51 63.26 -9.12
N TYR A 316 35.78 63.55 -7.85
CA TYR A 316 35.35 64.81 -7.22
C TYR A 316 36.29 65.91 -7.73
N GLN A 317 35.82 66.75 -8.65
CA GLN A 317 36.51 67.98 -9.04
C GLN A 317 36.20 69.08 -8.01
N PRO A 318 37.20 69.57 -7.24
CA PRO A 318 36.99 70.67 -6.32
C PRO A 318 36.77 71.97 -7.10
N ILE A 319 35.74 72.71 -6.72
CA ILE A 319 35.40 74.02 -7.28
C ILE A 319 36.38 75.05 -6.70
N ASN A 320 37.24 75.62 -7.53
CA ASN A 320 37.97 76.86 -7.28
C ASN A 320 37.42 77.95 -8.20
#